data_AF-A0A6B8RJX7-F1
#
_entry.id   AF-A0A6B8RJX7-F1
#
_cell.length_a   1.000
_cell.length_b   1.000
_cell.length_c   1.000
_cell.angle_alpha   90.00
_cell.angle_beta   90.00
_cell.angle_gamma   90.00
#
_symmetry.space_group_name_H-M   'P 1'
#
loop_
_entity.id
_entity.type
_entity.pdbx_description
1 polymer ?
#
loop_
_entity_poly.entity_id
_entity_poly.type
_entity_poly.pdbx_seq_one_letter_code
_entity_poly.pdbx_strand_id
1 'polypeptide(L)'
;MVFCTMCGQELKADEVHICANNSGSATKRGGSSLGKDISALASQIDKNLVLELLKNPLVGLRLDPVKDIKYGIIGLAASIIGFIIWAVLISHKIGNIVNGLFGGFSMLMGESSLGSQLIGKLILIGILSIISLMVSVWGIGNWRGNRKINWAEIITRIGSMQLSFGAGFLITGILGLFSLYLSFLAIAIVAFTNLIITVLGGNELYEVEKDHRFLFITLLTSTYLILFYILFRIFN
;
A
#
# COMPACT_ATOMS: atom_id res chain seq x y z
N MET A 1 57.09 25.67 -9.33
CA MET A 1 55.69 26.12 -9.10
C MET A 1 54.97 24.96 -8.44
N VAL A 2 54.43 25.14 -7.24
CA VAL A 2 53.76 24.08 -6.49
C VAL A 2 52.25 24.31 -6.60
N PHE A 3 51.52 23.28 -7.01
CA PHE A 3 50.07 23.34 -7.17
C PHE A 3 49.38 22.56 -6.06
N CYS A 4 48.21 23.02 -5.63
CA CYS A 4 47.38 22.28 -4.68
C CYS A 4 46.85 21.00 -5.33
N THR A 5 47.13 19.85 -4.73
CA THR A 5 46.66 18.54 -5.23
C THR A 5 45.15 18.35 -5.11
N MET A 6 44.45 19.20 -4.34
CA MET A 6 43.00 19.08 -4.10
C MET A 6 42.15 20.03 -4.96
N CYS A 7 42.66 21.21 -5.32
CA CYS A 7 41.91 22.21 -6.11
C CYS A 7 42.59 22.64 -7.42
N GLY A 8 43.85 22.25 -7.65
CA GLY A 8 44.60 22.54 -8.87
C GLY A 8 45.11 23.99 -8.99
N GLN A 9 44.92 24.85 -7.99
CA GLN A 9 45.41 26.24 -8.02
C GLN A 9 46.88 26.34 -7.62
N GLU A 10 47.57 27.36 -8.15
CA GLU A 10 48.98 27.65 -7.86
C GLU A 10 49.13 28.24 -6.44
N LEU A 11 50.02 27.65 -5.64
CA LEU A 11 50.27 28.08 -4.27
C LEU A 11 51.31 29.21 -4.25
N LYS A 12 50.96 30.34 -3.63
CA LYS A 12 51.91 31.42 -3.33
C LYS A 12 52.64 31.12 -2.03
N ALA A 13 53.94 31.37 -1.99
CA ALA A 13 54.87 30.85 -0.99
C ALA A 13 54.79 31.48 0.42
N ASP A 14 53.79 32.30 0.72
CA ASP A 14 53.65 32.93 2.05
C ASP A 14 52.19 33.23 2.44
N GLU A 15 51.23 32.59 1.76
CA GLU A 15 49.80 32.74 2.06
C GLU A 15 49.19 31.38 2.39
N VAL A 16 48.42 31.31 3.48
CA VAL A 16 47.64 30.10 3.82
C VAL A 16 46.58 29.91 2.75
N HIS A 17 46.78 28.92 1.89
CA HIS A 17 45.84 28.59 0.83
C HIS A 17 44.56 27.98 1.43
N ILE A 18 43.43 28.69 1.30
CA ILE A 18 42.12 28.20 1.70
C ILE A 18 41.44 27.57 0.49
N CYS A 19 41.41 26.24 0.44
CA CYS A 19 40.62 25.51 -0.56
C CYS A 19 39.12 25.81 -0.36
N ALA A 20 38.49 26.48 -1.33
CA ALA A 20 37.05 26.79 -1.31
C ALA A 20 36.13 25.55 -1.24
N ASN A 21 36.68 24.33 -1.42
CA ASN A 21 35.96 23.06 -1.25
C ASN A 21 35.68 22.68 0.21
N ASN A 22 36.16 23.46 1.19
CA ASN A 22 35.80 23.30 2.61
C ASN A 22 34.89 24.42 3.14
N SER A 23 33.94 24.89 2.32
CA SER A 23 32.67 25.36 2.87
C SER A 23 32.03 24.15 3.55
N GLY A 24 31.97 24.15 4.89
CA GLY A 24 31.60 23.03 5.74
C GLY A 24 30.28 22.34 5.35
N SER A 25 30.36 21.45 4.36
CA SER A 25 29.43 20.37 4.15
C SER A 25 29.80 19.31 5.18
N ALA A 26 29.31 19.51 6.41
CA ALA A 26 29.15 18.44 7.37
C ALA A 26 28.24 17.41 6.71
N THR A 27 28.87 16.48 6.01
CA THR A 27 28.26 15.34 5.35
C THR A 27 27.74 14.44 6.47
N LYS A 28 26.56 14.77 7.01
CA LYS A 28 25.71 13.81 7.72
C LYS A 28 25.27 12.77 6.68
N ARG A 29 26.11 11.76 6.48
CA ARG A 29 25.68 10.49 5.91
C ARG A 29 24.65 9.89 6.87
N GLY A 30 23.45 9.65 6.36
CA GLY A 30 22.48 8.71 6.94
C GLY A 30 21.61 9.28 8.06
N GLY A 31 20.61 10.08 7.71
CA GLY A 31 19.54 10.41 8.66
C GLY A 31 18.59 11.49 8.15
N SER A 32 17.35 11.09 7.88
CA SER A 32 16.15 11.92 7.74
C SER A 32 15.97 12.86 6.54
N SER A 33 16.42 12.51 5.32
CA SER A 33 15.77 13.09 4.12
C SER A 33 14.30 12.66 4.07
N LEU A 34 14.02 11.40 4.41
CA LEU A 34 12.67 10.83 4.48
C LEU A 34 11.72 11.66 5.35
N GLY A 35 12.17 12.14 6.51
CA GLY A 35 11.33 12.92 7.43
C GLY A 35 10.99 14.32 6.89
N LYS A 36 11.94 14.96 6.20
CA LYS A 36 11.74 16.28 5.59
C LYS A 36 10.85 16.19 4.36
N ASP A 37 11.01 15.12 3.57
CA ASP A 37 10.21 14.83 2.38
C ASP A 37 8.76 14.44 2.76
N ILE A 38 8.57 13.64 3.82
CA ILE A 38 7.23 13.30 4.35
C ILE A 38 6.55 14.53 4.94
N SER A 39 7.27 15.40 5.65
CA SER A 39 6.71 16.65 6.20
C SER A 39 6.31 17.63 5.10
N ALA A 40 7.11 17.72 4.03
CA ALA A 40 6.79 18.52 2.86
C ALA A 40 5.56 17.94 2.12
N LEU A 41 5.49 16.62 1.97
CA LEU A 41 4.32 15.94 1.41
C LEU A 41 3.07 16.23 2.24
N ALA A 42 3.16 16.12 3.57
CA ALA A 42 2.05 16.36 4.50
C ALA A 42 1.49 17.79 4.43
N SER A 43 2.37 18.78 4.20
CA SER A 43 1.97 20.19 4.06
C SER A 43 1.21 20.50 2.76
N GLN A 44 1.36 19.66 1.73
CA GLN A 44 0.72 19.81 0.42
C GLN A 44 -0.53 18.94 0.24
N ILE A 45 -0.97 18.26 1.30
CA ILE A 45 -2.17 17.42 1.27
C ILE A 45 -3.40 18.29 1.52
N ASP A 46 -4.33 18.26 0.58
CA ASP A 46 -5.66 18.83 0.80
C ASP A 46 -6.44 17.91 1.76
N LYS A 47 -6.66 18.40 2.98
CA LYS A 47 -7.38 17.67 4.03
C LYS A 47 -8.84 17.42 3.66
N ASN A 48 -9.46 18.34 2.90
CA ASN A 48 -10.86 18.19 2.48
C ASN A 48 -10.98 17.05 1.49
N LEU A 49 -10.07 16.97 0.52
CA LEU A 49 -10.04 15.87 -0.44
C LEU A 49 -9.78 14.52 0.25
N VAL A 50 -8.87 14.46 1.23
CA VAL A 50 -8.64 13.23 2.04
C VAL A 50 -9.91 12.81 2.79
N LEU A 51 -10.61 13.76 3.40
CA LEU A 51 -11.87 13.47 4.11
C LEU A 51 -12.97 13.03 3.13
N GLU A 52 -13.02 13.62 1.95
CA GLU A 52 -13.96 13.26 0.90
C GLU A 52 -13.69 11.84 0.39
N LEU A 53 -12.42 11.51 0.08
CA LEU A 53 -11.99 10.16 -0.29
C LEU A 53 -12.35 9.15 0.78
N LEU A 54 -12.19 9.51 2.06
CA LEU A 54 -12.52 8.62 3.17
C LEU A 54 -14.02 8.30 3.23
N LYS A 55 -14.88 9.29 3.00
CA LYS A 55 -16.34 9.14 3.01
C LYS A 55 -16.88 8.49 1.74
N ASN A 56 -16.29 8.79 0.60
CA ASN A 56 -16.71 8.29 -0.71
C ASN A 56 -15.47 7.85 -1.51
N PRO A 57 -15.10 6.54 -1.45
CA PRO A 57 -13.89 6.06 -2.12
C PRO A 57 -13.94 6.28 -3.63
N LEU A 58 -15.11 6.24 -4.27
CA LEU A 58 -15.24 6.38 -5.73
C LEU A 58 -14.82 7.76 -6.25
N VAL A 59 -14.71 8.78 -5.39
CA VAL A 59 -14.12 10.09 -5.77
C VAL A 59 -12.69 9.93 -6.29
N GLY A 60 -11.97 8.90 -5.84
CA GLY A 60 -10.62 8.56 -6.32
C GLY A 60 -10.52 8.37 -7.83
N LEU A 61 -11.60 7.92 -8.49
CA LEU A 61 -11.63 7.71 -9.94
C LEU A 61 -11.51 9.01 -10.75
N ARG A 62 -11.84 10.15 -10.15
CA ARG A 62 -11.84 11.48 -10.78
C ARG A 62 -10.52 12.23 -10.61
N LEU A 63 -9.58 11.68 -9.83
CA LEU A 63 -8.27 12.30 -9.60
C LEU A 63 -7.43 12.36 -10.87
N ASP A 64 -6.59 13.40 -10.95
CA ASP A 64 -5.64 13.60 -12.03
C ASP A 64 -4.38 12.73 -11.77
N PRO A 65 -4.09 11.73 -12.63
CA PRO A 65 -2.95 10.83 -12.43
C PRO A 65 -1.59 11.53 -12.26
N VAL A 66 -1.41 12.71 -12.86
CA VAL A 66 -0.13 13.43 -12.88
C VAL A 66 0.04 14.26 -11.60
N LYS A 67 -1.03 14.89 -11.11
CA LYS A 67 -0.97 15.82 -9.97
C LYS A 67 -1.27 15.13 -8.63
N ASP A 68 -2.12 14.11 -8.65
CA ASP A 68 -2.77 13.55 -7.46
C ASP A 68 -2.22 12.18 -7.05
N ILE A 69 -1.13 11.71 -7.65
CA ILE A 69 -0.51 10.41 -7.34
C ILE A 69 -0.18 10.22 -5.86
N LYS A 70 0.12 11.31 -5.15
CA LYS A 70 0.34 11.32 -3.70
C LYS A 70 -0.85 10.73 -2.93
N TYR A 71 -2.10 11.02 -3.33
CA TYR A 71 -3.28 10.48 -2.68
C TYR A 71 -3.43 8.97 -2.93
N GLY A 72 -3.02 8.52 -4.11
CA GLY A 72 -2.91 7.11 -4.47
C GLY A 72 -1.98 6.33 -3.53
N ILE A 73 -0.76 6.84 -3.38
CA ILE A 73 0.25 6.25 -2.50
C ILE A 73 -0.19 6.30 -1.03
N ILE A 74 -0.77 7.41 -0.59
CA ILE A 74 -1.30 7.55 0.77
C ILE A 74 -2.41 6.55 1.04
N GLY A 75 -3.33 6.33 0.10
CA GLY A 75 -4.41 5.36 0.26
C GLY A 75 -3.88 3.92 0.37
N LEU A 76 -2.92 3.54 -0.47
CA LEU A 76 -2.24 2.22 -0.37
C LEU A 76 -1.45 2.08 0.93
N ALA A 77 -0.71 3.11 1.33
CA ALA A 77 0.03 3.09 2.58
C ALA A 77 -0.93 2.99 3.79
N ALA A 78 -2.04 3.73 3.77
CA ALA A 78 -3.04 3.69 4.82
C ALA A 78 -3.72 2.33 4.94
N SER A 79 -4.01 1.64 3.83
CA SER A 79 -4.57 0.29 3.86
C SER A 79 -3.58 -0.73 4.43
N ILE A 80 -2.32 -0.68 4.02
CA ILE A 80 -1.25 -1.53 4.57
C ILE A 80 -1.08 -1.26 6.07
N ILE A 81 -0.96 0.01 6.48
CA ILE A 81 -0.79 0.39 7.89
C ILE A 81 -2.00 -0.03 8.73
N GLY A 82 -3.22 0.25 8.25
CA GLY A 82 -4.46 -0.15 8.94
C GLY A 82 -4.54 -1.66 9.14
N PHE A 83 -4.15 -2.44 8.12
CA PHE A 83 -4.10 -3.89 8.21
C PHE A 83 -3.01 -4.39 9.17
N ILE A 84 -1.81 -3.78 9.16
CA ILE A 84 -0.75 -4.10 10.12
C ILE A 84 -1.21 -3.83 11.55
N ILE A 85 -1.83 -2.68 11.80
CA ILE A 85 -2.38 -2.34 13.12
C ILE A 85 -3.41 -3.38 13.56
N TRP A 86 -4.35 -3.75 12.68
CA TRP A 86 -5.30 -4.82 12.94
C TRP A 86 -4.59 -6.13 13.33
N ALA A 87 -3.65 -6.59 12.51
CA ALA A 87 -2.93 -7.84 12.72
C ALA A 87 -2.18 -7.85 14.06
N VAL A 88 -1.51 -6.74 14.41
CA VAL A 88 -0.82 -6.59 15.69
C VAL A 88 -1.80 -6.62 16.86
N LEU A 89 -2.89 -5.86 16.80
CA LEU A 89 -3.89 -5.79 17.87
C LEU A 89 -4.56 -7.15 18.15
N ILE A 90 -4.78 -7.96 17.11
CA ILE A 90 -5.43 -9.26 17.25
C ILE A 90 -4.46 -10.42 17.55
N SER A 91 -3.17 -10.23 17.27
CA SER A 91 -2.14 -11.28 17.38
C SER A 91 -2.07 -11.94 18.76
N HIS A 92 -2.19 -11.16 19.82
CA HIS A 92 -2.15 -11.64 21.21
C HIS A 92 -3.33 -12.54 21.58
N LYS A 93 -4.44 -12.48 20.84
CA LYS A 93 -5.67 -13.24 21.09
C LYS A 93 -5.85 -14.44 20.14
N ILE A 94 -4.99 -14.56 19.14
CA ILE A 94 -5.16 -15.48 18.01
C ILE A 94 -4.73 -16.93 18.30
N GLY A 95 -3.78 -17.13 19.24
CA GLY A 95 -3.11 -18.42 19.47
C GLY A 95 -4.04 -19.61 19.70
N ASN A 96 -5.21 -19.39 20.31
CA ASN A 96 -6.17 -20.47 20.62
C ASN A 96 -7.29 -20.61 19.58
N ILE A 97 -7.56 -19.58 18.76
CA ILE A 97 -8.73 -19.54 17.87
C ILE A 97 -8.38 -19.94 16.44
N VAL A 98 -7.15 -19.67 15.98
CA VAL A 98 -6.70 -20.13 14.65
C VAL A 98 -6.71 -21.65 14.54
N ASN A 99 -6.41 -22.36 15.64
CA ASN A 99 -6.48 -23.83 15.65
C ASN A 99 -7.93 -24.36 15.68
N GLY A 100 -8.88 -23.62 16.28
CA GLY A 100 -10.26 -24.07 16.45
C GLY A 100 -11.23 -23.67 15.33
N LEU A 101 -11.12 -22.45 14.81
CA LEU A 101 -12.04 -21.88 13.80
C LEU A 101 -11.52 -22.01 12.37
N PHE A 102 -10.20 -22.16 12.25
CA PHE A 102 -9.44 -22.15 11.01
C PHE A 102 -8.62 -23.44 10.84
N GLY A 103 -9.13 -24.59 11.33
CA GLY A 103 -8.42 -25.88 11.26
C GLY A 103 -7.95 -26.28 9.84
N GLY A 104 -8.70 -25.91 8.79
CA GLY A 104 -8.27 -26.06 7.39
C GLY A 104 -7.22 -25.04 6.93
N PHE A 105 -7.16 -23.87 7.55
CA PHE A 105 -6.16 -22.83 7.31
C PHE A 105 -4.88 -23.05 8.14
N SER A 106 -4.95 -23.80 9.24
CA SER A 106 -3.78 -24.29 10.00
C SER A 106 -2.93 -25.22 9.14
N MET A 107 -3.55 -26.10 8.35
CA MET A 107 -2.87 -26.91 7.32
C MET A 107 -2.21 -26.05 6.24
N LEU A 108 -2.81 -24.90 5.93
CA LEU A 108 -2.27 -23.94 4.96
C LEU A 108 -1.12 -23.12 5.56
N MET A 109 -1.09 -22.85 6.87
CA MET A 109 -0.14 -21.93 7.53
C MET A 109 1.06 -22.62 8.20
N GLY A 110 1.07 -23.95 8.28
CA GLY A 110 2.17 -24.77 8.81
C GLY A 110 2.34 -24.66 10.33
N GLU A 111 2.68 -25.77 10.98
CA GLU A 111 3.00 -25.84 12.41
C GLU A 111 4.24 -25.00 12.73
N SER A 112 4.06 -23.74 13.11
CA SER A 112 5.20 -22.87 13.45
C SER A 112 4.88 -21.91 14.60
N SER A 113 5.92 -21.71 15.40
CA SER A 113 5.91 -21.17 16.76
C SER A 113 5.16 -19.84 16.93
N LEU A 114 4.40 -19.82 18.03
CA LEU A 114 3.38 -18.86 18.44
C LEU A 114 3.87 -17.40 18.51
N GLY A 115 3.18 -16.52 17.79
CA GLY A 115 3.23 -15.06 17.97
C GLY A 115 3.83 -14.31 16.79
N SER A 116 5.16 -14.14 16.76
CA SER A 116 5.84 -13.21 15.84
C SER A 116 5.88 -13.70 14.38
N GLN A 117 6.10 -15.00 14.15
CA GLN A 117 6.06 -15.58 12.81
C GLN A 117 4.67 -15.48 12.18
N LEU A 118 3.62 -15.66 12.99
CA LEU A 118 2.23 -15.58 12.53
C LEU A 118 1.85 -14.15 12.14
N ILE A 119 2.29 -13.15 12.90
CA ILE A 119 2.12 -11.72 12.55
C ILE A 119 2.82 -11.43 11.21
N GLY A 120 4.07 -11.86 11.05
CA GLY A 120 4.82 -11.69 9.80
C GLY A 120 4.10 -12.29 8.60
N LYS A 121 3.58 -13.52 8.74
CA LYS A 121 2.78 -14.18 7.69
C LYS A 121 1.49 -13.44 7.40
N LEU A 122 0.74 -12.98 8.41
CA LEU A 122 -0.49 -12.20 8.20
C LEU A 122 -0.21 -10.90 7.44
N ILE A 123 0.82 -10.15 7.84
CA ILE A 123 1.21 -8.91 7.16
C ILE A 123 1.58 -9.20 5.70
N LEU A 124 2.37 -10.25 5.46
CA LEU A 124 2.74 -10.66 4.11
C LEU A 124 1.51 -11.00 3.26
N ILE A 125 0.54 -11.75 3.82
CA ILE A 125 -0.73 -12.07 3.17
C ILE A 125 -1.49 -10.81 2.77
N GLY A 126 -1.58 -9.81 3.67
CA GLY A 126 -2.25 -8.55 3.39
C GLY A 126 -1.60 -7.78 2.23
N ILE A 127 -0.27 -7.69 2.23
CA ILE A 127 0.50 -7.03 1.16
C ILE A 127 0.33 -7.77 -0.17
N LEU A 128 0.46 -9.10 -0.17
CA LEU A 128 0.29 -9.92 -1.37
C LEU A 128 -1.14 -9.82 -1.92
N SER A 129 -2.16 -9.71 -1.05
CA SER A 129 -3.54 -9.49 -1.46
C SER A 129 -3.71 -8.15 -2.19
N ILE A 130 -3.15 -7.05 -1.65
CA ILE A 130 -3.23 -5.73 -2.29
C ILE A 130 -2.50 -5.73 -3.64
N ILE A 131 -1.29 -6.31 -3.71
CA ILE A 131 -0.52 -6.41 -4.94
C ILE A 131 -1.28 -7.25 -5.98
N SER A 132 -1.78 -8.42 -5.60
CA SER A 132 -2.58 -9.28 -6.47
C SER A 132 -3.80 -8.53 -7.01
N LEU A 133 -4.50 -7.79 -6.16
CA LEU A 133 -5.66 -7.00 -6.56
C LEU A 133 -5.29 -5.92 -7.57
N MET A 134 -4.22 -5.14 -7.32
CA MET A 134 -3.75 -4.10 -8.25
C MET A 134 -3.35 -4.69 -9.60
N VAL A 135 -2.59 -5.80 -9.60
CA VAL A 135 -2.14 -6.49 -10.82
C VAL A 135 -3.34 -7.06 -11.59
N SER A 136 -4.34 -7.61 -10.90
CA SER A 136 -5.53 -8.16 -11.53
C SER A 136 -6.37 -7.08 -12.20
N VAL A 137 -6.58 -5.95 -11.49
CA VAL A 137 -7.28 -4.79 -12.05
C VAL A 137 -6.51 -4.24 -13.26
N TRP A 138 -5.19 -4.07 -13.14
CA TRP A 138 -4.36 -3.58 -14.23
C TRP A 138 -4.38 -4.49 -15.46
N GLY A 139 -4.16 -5.79 -15.26
CA GLY A 139 -4.05 -6.78 -16.33
C GLY A 139 -5.38 -7.01 -17.03
N ILE A 140 -6.44 -7.33 -16.27
CA ILE A 140 -7.76 -7.61 -16.86
C ILE A 140 -8.40 -6.33 -17.40
N GLY A 141 -8.22 -5.21 -16.71
CA GLY A 141 -8.60 -3.88 -17.17
C GLY A 141 -7.96 -3.53 -18.51
N ASN A 142 -6.63 -3.60 -18.62
CA ASN A 142 -5.98 -3.29 -19.89
C ASN A 142 -6.25 -4.34 -20.97
N TRP A 143 -6.68 -5.55 -20.63
CA TRP A 143 -7.05 -6.54 -21.62
C TRP A 143 -8.47 -6.32 -22.17
N ARG A 144 -9.46 -6.19 -21.28
CA ARG A 144 -10.90 -6.16 -21.63
C ARG A 144 -11.54 -4.77 -21.63
N GLY A 145 -10.85 -3.78 -21.07
CA GLY A 145 -11.28 -2.39 -21.06
C GLY A 145 -11.11 -1.70 -22.42
N ASN A 146 -12.02 -0.76 -22.67
CA ASN A 146 -12.01 0.12 -23.85
C ASN A 146 -10.92 1.18 -23.73
N ARG A 147 -10.63 1.62 -22.51
CA ARG A 147 -9.58 2.59 -22.20
C ARG A 147 -8.35 1.89 -21.65
N LYS A 148 -7.16 2.16 -22.18
CA LYS A 148 -5.89 1.67 -21.62
C LYS A 148 -5.34 2.67 -20.63
N ILE A 149 -4.84 2.18 -19.50
CA ILE A 149 -4.30 3.02 -18.43
C ILE A 149 -2.95 2.51 -17.95
N ASN A 150 -2.12 3.46 -17.50
CA ASN A 150 -0.78 3.19 -16.99
C ASN A 150 -0.80 2.90 -15.47
N TRP A 151 0.30 2.35 -14.95
CA TRP A 151 0.46 2.06 -13.53
C TRP A 151 0.27 3.28 -12.63
N ALA A 152 0.79 4.44 -13.04
CA ALA A 152 0.61 5.69 -12.30
C ALA A 152 -0.88 6.03 -12.12
N GLU A 153 -1.69 5.84 -13.16
CA GLU A 153 -3.13 6.12 -13.10
C GLU A 153 -3.87 5.15 -12.17
N ILE A 154 -3.53 3.86 -12.17
CA ILE A 154 -4.12 2.90 -11.23
C ILE A 154 -3.74 3.24 -9.79
N ILE A 155 -2.46 3.53 -9.57
CA ILE A 155 -1.97 3.89 -8.24
C ILE A 155 -2.71 5.14 -7.75
N THR A 156 -2.83 6.18 -8.57
CA THR A 156 -3.56 7.40 -8.21
C THR A 156 -5.03 7.11 -7.91
N ARG A 157 -5.72 6.43 -8.83
CA ARG A 157 -7.18 6.32 -8.79
C ARG A 157 -7.67 5.19 -7.90
N ILE A 158 -7.20 3.96 -8.15
CA ILE A 158 -7.58 2.81 -7.33
C ILE A 158 -6.85 2.83 -5.98
N GLY A 159 -5.59 3.28 -5.94
CA GLY A 159 -4.86 3.40 -4.68
C GLY A 159 -5.47 4.40 -3.71
N SER A 160 -6.02 5.53 -4.19
CA SER A 160 -6.68 6.51 -3.31
C SER A 160 -7.98 5.97 -2.71
N MET A 161 -8.69 5.09 -3.42
CA MET A 161 -9.86 4.36 -2.90
C MET A 161 -9.50 3.50 -1.68
N GLN A 162 -8.24 3.06 -1.55
CA GLN A 162 -7.78 2.21 -0.44
C GLN A 162 -7.73 2.95 0.90
N LEU A 163 -7.79 4.28 0.90
CA LEU A 163 -7.80 5.10 2.11
C LEU A 163 -8.97 4.74 3.05
N SER A 164 -10.20 4.63 2.52
CA SER A 164 -11.38 4.23 3.28
C SER A 164 -11.22 2.85 3.91
N PHE A 165 -10.58 1.92 3.20
CA PHE A 165 -10.36 0.57 3.68
C PHE A 165 -9.27 0.48 4.74
N GLY A 166 -8.24 1.34 4.68
CA GLY A 166 -7.28 1.51 5.77
C GLY A 166 -7.94 1.94 7.08
N ALA A 167 -8.84 2.91 7.04
CA ALA A 167 -9.65 3.28 8.20
C ALA A 167 -10.58 2.13 8.64
N GLY A 168 -11.17 1.41 7.69
CA GLY A 168 -11.95 0.20 7.95
C GLY A 168 -11.15 -0.82 8.76
N PHE A 169 -9.95 -1.18 8.31
CA PHE A 169 -9.06 -2.13 9.00
C PHE A 169 -8.65 -1.64 10.40
N LEU A 170 -8.42 -0.34 10.57
CA LEU A 170 -8.15 0.23 11.89
C LEU A 170 -9.35 0.05 12.84
N ILE A 171 -10.57 0.32 12.37
CA ILE A 171 -11.80 0.15 13.15
C ILE A 171 -11.99 -1.33 13.51
N THR A 172 -11.76 -2.26 12.59
CA THR A 172 -11.87 -3.69 12.88
C THR A 172 -10.83 -4.13 13.92
N GLY A 173 -9.66 -3.49 13.95
CA GLY A 173 -8.61 -3.75 14.94
C GLY A 173 -9.05 -3.33 16.33
N ILE A 174 -9.63 -2.13 16.45
CA ILE A 174 -10.21 -1.63 17.70
C ILE A 174 -11.35 -2.55 18.18
N LEU A 175 -12.23 -3.00 17.28
CA LEU A 175 -13.30 -3.96 17.61
C LEU A 175 -12.73 -5.29 18.16
N GLY A 176 -11.55 -5.71 17.70
CA GLY A 176 -10.84 -6.89 18.21
C GLY A 176 -10.38 -6.79 19.66
N LEU A 177 -10.25 -5.57 20.19
CA LEU A 177 -10.00 -5.35 21.61
C LEU A 177 -11.19 -5.78 22.46
N PHE A 178 -12.42 -5.65 21.95
CA PHE A 178 -13.65 -6.05 22.64
C PHE A 178 -14.03 -7.51 22.37
N SER A 179 -14.06 -7.92 21.10
CA SER A 179 -14.44 -9.28 20.71
C SER A 179 -13.70 -9.70 19.44
N LEU A 180 -13.02 -10.85 19.53
CA LEU A 180 -12.29 -11.40 18.39
C LEU A 180 -13.25 -11.83 17.26
N TYR A 181 -14.39 -12.42 17.59
CA TYR A 181 -15.40 -12.80 16.59
C TYR A 181 -15.93 -11.58 15.83
N LEU A 182 -16.19 -10.47 16.52
CA LEU A 182 -16.61 -9.22 15.87
C LEU A 182 -15.53 -8.66 14.96
N SER A 183 -14.26 -8.73 15.37
CA SER A 183 -13.15 -8.29 14.53
C SER A 183 -13.01 -9.10 13.24
N PHE A 184 -13.10 -10.43 13.33
CA PHE A 184 -13.04 -11.32 12.16
C PHE A 184 -14.26 -11.16 11.23
N LEU A 185 -15.45 -10.94 11.80
CA LEU A 185 -16.62 -10.63 11.00
C LEU A 185 -16.45 -9.27 10.30
N ALA A 186 -16.01 -8.25 11.03
CA ALA A 186 -15.83 -6.91 10.49
C ALA A 186 -14.73 -6.87 9.42
N ILE A 187 -13.58 -7.54 9.62
CA ILE A 187 -12.50 -7.55 8.63
C ILE A 187 -12.96 -8.25 7.35
N ALA A 188 -13.77 -9.32 7.45
CA ALA A 188 -14.35 -9.98 6.29
C ALA A 188 -15.27 -9.02 5.52
N ILE A 189 -16.16 -8.31 6.21
CA ILE A 189 -17.05 -7.31 5.59
C ILE A 189 -16.24 -6.21 4.90
N VAL A 190 -15.21 -5.67 5.55
CA VAL A 190 -14.34 -4.64 4.98
C VAL A 190 -13.59 -5.17 3.75
N ALA A 191 -13.05 -6.39 3.80
CA ALA A 191 -12.34 -7.00 2.69
C ALA A 191 -13.26 -7.28 1.48
N PHE A 192 -14.45 -7.83 1.70
CA PHE A 192 -15.44 -8.04 0.62
C PHE A 192 -15.91 -6.71 0.03
N THR A 193 -16.16 -5.70 0.86
CA THR A 193 -16.53 -4.37 0.39
C THR A 193 -15.39 -3.75 -0.43
N ASN A 194 -14.13 -3.91 -0.01
CA ASN A 194 -12.96 -3.45 -0.76
C ASN A 194 -12.89 -4.10 -2.14
N LEU A 195 -13.08 -5.42 -2.20
CA LEU A 195 -13.10 -6.14 -3.47
C LEU A 195 -14.21 -5.62 -4.39
N ILE A 196 -15.45 -5.51 -3.90
CA ILE A 196 -16.59 -5.03 -4.69
C ILE A 196 -16.34 -3.61 -5.21
N ILE A 197 -15.95 -2.69 -4.33
CA ILE A 197 -15.72 -1.29 -4.69
C ILE A 197 -14.55 -1.16 -5.67
N THR A 198 -13.50 -1.95 -5.52
CA THR A 198 -12.36 -1.96 -6.45
C THR A 198 -12.76 -2.52 -7.82
N VAL A 199 -13.57 -3.57 -7.87
CA VAL A 199 -14.11 -4.14 -9.12
C VAL A 199 -15.01 -3.14 -9.84
N LEU A 200 -15.91 -2.47 -9.11
CA LEU A 200 -16.76 -1.41 -9.65
C LEU A 200 -15.94 -0.23 -10.15
N GLY A 201 -14.94 0.20 -9.39
CA GLY A 201 -14.02 1.26 -9.79
C GLY A 201 -13.21 0.90 -11.03
N GLY A 202 -12.77 -0.37 -11.14
CA GLY A 202 -12.14 -0.88 -12.35
C GLY A 202 -13.08 -0.84 -13.56
N ASN A 203 -14.32 -1.29 -13.42
CA ASN A 203 -15.31 -1.28 -14.50
C ASN A 203 -15.55 0.14 -15.05
N GLU A 204 -15.69 1.13 -14.17
CA GLU A 204 -15.84 2.54 -14.56
C GLU A 204 -14.54 3.12 -15.16
N LEU A 205 -13.39 2.85 -14.55
CA LEU A 205 -12.09 3.38 -14.97
C LEU A 205 -11.67 2.90 -16.38
N TYR A 206 -12.00 1.65 -16.68
CA TYR A 206 -11.68 0.99 -17.95
C TYR A 206 -12.79 1.12 -19.00
N GLU A 207 -13.88 1.81 -18.67
CA GLU A 207 -15.03 2.06 -19.54
C GLU A 207 -15.59 0.77 -20.15
N VAL A 208 -15.75 -0.28 -19.33
CA VAL A 208 -16.20 -1.59 -19.81
C VAL A 208 -17.67 -1.52 -20.23
N GLU A 209 -17.94 -1.92 -21.47
CA GLU A 209 -19.28 -2.00 -22.04
C GLU A 209 -20.20 -2.86 -21.21
N LYS A 210 -21.48 -2.46 -21.13
CA LYS A 210 -22.50 -3.12 -20.32
C LYS A 210 -22.59 -4.62 -20.59
N ASP A 211 -22.50 -5.02 -21.85
CA ASP A 211 -22.60 -6.42 -22.29
C ASP A 211 -21.42 -7.29 -21.84
N HIS A 212 -20.27 -6.66 -21.60
CA HIS A 212 -19.02 -7.33 -21.20
C HIS A 212 -18.75 -7.24 -19.69
N ARG A 213 -19.58 -6.52 -18.91
CA ARG A 213 -19.36 -6.30 -17.46
C ARG A 213 -19.32 -7.59 -16.66
N PHE A 214 -20.24 -8.52 -16.93
CA PHE A 214 -20.29 -9.78 -16.20
C PHE A 214 -19.00 -10.59 -16.38
N LEU A 215 -18.52 -10.68 -17.62
CA LEU A 215 -17.29 -11.37 -17.96
C LEU A 215 -16.08 -10.67 -17.33
N PHE A 216 -16.02 -9.34 -17.39
CA PHE A 216 -14.98 -8.55 -16.76
C PHE A 216 -14.89 -8.79 -15.25
N ILE A 217 -16.01 -8.71 -14.54
CA ILE A 217 -16.09 -8.94 -13.10
C ILE A 217 -15.62 -10.34 -12.75
N THR A 218 -16.08 -11.35 -13.50
CA THR A 218 -15.72 -12.75 -13.29
C THR A 218 -14.23 -12.96 -13.51
N LEU A 219 -13.68 -12.52 -14.64
CA LEU A 219 -12.26 -12.66 -14.94
C LEU A 219 -11.36 -11.94 -13.94
N LEU A 220 -11.71 -10.71 -13.55
CA LEU A 220 -10.94 -9.92 -12.59
C LEU A 220 -10.92 -10.63 -11.23
N THR A 221 -12.08 -11.07 -10.75
CA THR A 221 -12.19 -11.76 -9.46
C THR A 221 -11.46 -13.11 -9.48
N SER A 222 -11.64 -13.91 -10.54
CA SER A 222 -10.92 -15.18 -10.69
C SER A 222 -9.41 -14.99 -10.78
N THR A 223 -8.95 -14.00 -11.55
CA THR A 223 -7.51 -13.69 -11.69
C THR A 223 -6.92 -13.24 -10.36
N TYR A 224 -7.63 -12.41 -9.60
CA TYR A 224 -7.23 -12.01 -8.26
C TYR A 224 -7.06 -13.20 -7.31
N LEU A 225 -8.03 -14.11 -7.27
CA LEU A 225 -7.97 -15.29 -6.40
C LEU A 225 -6.84 -16.25 -6.81
N ILE A 226 -6.65 -16.46 -8.12
CA ILE A 226 -5.57 -17.32 -8.65
C ILE A 226 -4.20 -16.71 -8.34
N LEU A 227 -3.98 -15.43 -8.65
CA LEU A 227 -2.72 -14.74 -8.36
C LEU A 227 -2.43 -14.71 -6.87
N PHE A 228 -3.46 -14.43 -6.05
CA PHE A 228 -3.32 -14.45 -4.61
C PHE A 228 -2.93 -15.83 -4.09
N TYR A 229 -3.58 -16.90 -4.58
CA TYR A 229 -3.25 -18.28 -4.20
C TYR A 229 -1.82 -18.67 -4.61
N ILE A 230 -1.39 -18.33 -5.83
CA ILE A 230 -0.03 -18.62 -6.30
C ILE A 230 1.00 -17.89 -5.44
N LEU A 231 0.81 -16.58 -5.22
CA LEU A 231 1.72 -15.79 -4.39
C LEU A 231 1.75 -16.34 -2.97
N PHE A 232 0.59 -16.63 -2.39
CA PHE A 232 0.49 -17.25 -1.09
C PHE A 232 1.31 -18.54 -1.01
N ARG A 233 1.22 -19.41 -2.03
CA ARG A 233 1.94 -20.69 -2.03
C ARG A 233 3.45 -20.56 -2.22
N ILE A 234 3.91 -19.55 -2.95
CA ILE A 234 5.35 -19.30 -3.14
C ILE A 234 6.00 -18.81 -1.85
N PHE A 235 5.28 -18.00 -1.07
CA PHE A 235 5.81 -17.34 0.11
C PHE A 235 5.57 -18.11 1.43
N ASN A 236 4.99 -19.32 1.37
CA ASN A 236 4.66 -20.13 2.55
C ASN A 236 4.79 -21.63 2.29
#